data_AF-A0A093Y1T6-F1
#
_entry.id   AF-A0A093Y1T6-F1
#
_cell.length_a   1.000
_cell.length_b   1.000
_cell.length_c   1.000
_cell.angle_alpha   90.00
_cell.angle_beta   90.00
_cell.angle_gamma   90.00
#
_symmetry.space_group_name_H-M   'P 1'
#
loop_
_entity.id
_entity.type
_entity.pdbx_description
1 polymer ?
#
loop_
_entity_poly.entity_id
_entity_poly.type
_entity_poly.pdbx_seq_one_letter_code
_entity_poly.pdbx_strand_id
1 'polypeptide(L)'
;MADILTQLQTCLDQLATQFYATLCYLSTYHDHVPATVPPPGSGITDSMPSLAKIPRNQPSAAPMPAGAVAKQTAEQQGQASPSLGVSGAGGAGGGETSTLPPGANGAGMPSLIPGQGDPNQPPVPDSPQLFLYRQKELARDLIIKEQQIEYLIGRLPGIGSSEAEQEARIRELESELRQVEQAREKKARELKKLGKRLELVLGTVERGIYSKQRQGQD
;
A
#
# COMPACT_ATOMS: atom_id res chain seq x y z
N MET A 1 4.98 10.94 -22.66
CA MET A 1 3.97 11.97 -22.36
C MET A 1 2.63 11.25 -22.39
N ALA A 2 2.04 10.96 -21.24
CA ALA A 2 0.79 10.19 -21.19
C ALA A 2 -0.37 11.04 -21.72
N ASP A 3 -1.33 10.39 -22.38
CA ASP A 3 -2.57 11.04 -22.79
C ASP A 3 -3.37 11.46 -21.54
N ILE A 4 -4.01 12.64 -21.61
CA ILE A 4 -4.81 13.19 -20.50
C ILE A 4 -6.01 12.28 -20.22
N LEU A 5 -6.57 11.63 -21.24
CA LEU A 5 -7.63 10.64 -21.07
C LEU A 5 -7.14 9.40 -20.29
N THR A 6 -5.98 8.85 -20.63
CA THR A 6 -5.37 7.73 -19.89
C THR A 6 -4.97 8.14 -18.47
N GLN A 7 -4.52 9.38 -18.27
CA GLN A 7 -4.24 9.92 -16.94
C GLN A 7 -5.50 10.01 -16.09
N LEU A 8 -6.62 10.50 -16.65
CA LEU A 8 -7.90 10.59 -15.97
C LEU A 8 -8.43 9.21 -15.57
N GLN A 9 -8.35 8.22 -16.47
CA GLN A 9 -8.69 6.83 -16.16
C GLN A 9 -7.85 6.30 -14.98
N THR A 10 -6.53 6.51 -15.03
CA THR A 10 -5.62 6.11 -13.93
C THR A 10 -5.98 6.80 -12.61
N CYS A 11 -6.41 8.05 -12.63
CA CYS A 11 -6.85 8.77 -11.43
C CYS A 11 -8.17 8.24 -10.87
N LEU A 12 -9.13 7.86 -11.73
CA LEU A 12 -10.40 7.25 -11.33
C LEU A 12 -10.17 5.86 -10.69
N ASP A 13 -9.34 5.01 -11.31
CA ASP A 13 -8.97 3.70 -10.77
C ASP A 13 -8.27 3.80 -9.40
N GLN A 14 -7.39 4.79 -9.23
CA GLN A 14 -6.77 5.11 -7.94
C GLN A 14 -7.81 5.56 -6.90
N LEU A 15 -8.73 6.45 -7.28
CA LEU A 15 -9.78 6.97 -6.39
C LEU A 15 -10.73 5.86 -5.93
N ALA A 16 -11.15 4.95 -6.83
CA ALA A 16 -11.95 3.78 -6.48
C ALA A 16 -11.20 2.83 -5.51
N THR A 17 -9.91 2.61 -5.75
CA THR A 17 -9.04 1.82 -4.85
C THR A 17 -8.95 2.49 -3.47
N GLN A 18 -8.81 3.81 -3.43
CA GLN A 18 -8.78 4.58 -2.19
C GLN A 18 -10.12 4.53 -1.45
N PHE A 19 -11.27 4.68 -2.11
CA PHE A 19 -12.58 4.49 -1.47
C PHE A 19 -12.72 3.11 -0.82
N TYR A 20 -12.33 2.04 -1.51
CA TYR A 20 -12.36 0.70 -0.91
C TYR A 20 -11.44 0.62 0.32
N ALA A 21 -10.20 1.10 0.21
CA ALA A 21 -9.24 1.11 1.32
C ALA A 21 -9.71 1.95 2.53
N THR A 22 -10.35 3.10 2.31
CA THR A 22 -10.89 3.94 3.40
C THR A 22 -12.05 3.27 4.11
N LEU A 23 -12.98 2.65 3.37
CA LEU A 23 -14.09 1.89 3.95
C LEU A 23 -13.60 0.67 4.72
N CYS A 24 -12.61 -0.06 4.20
CA CYS A 24 -11.95 -1.13 4.95
C CYS A 24 -11.31 -0.61 6.24
N TYR A 25 -10.50 0.46 6.19
CA TYR A 25 -9.86 1.03 7.37
C TYR A 25 -10.88 1.48 8.44
N LEU A 26 -11.94 2.19 8.02
CA LEU A 26 -13.04 2.60 8.89
C LEU A 26 -13.76 1.41 9.53
N SER A 27 -13.93 0.31 8.79
CA SER A 27 -14.57 -0.91 9.28
C SER A 27 -13.67 -1.70 10.25
N THR A 28 -12.37 -1.78 9.99
CA THR A 28 -11.47 -2.66 10.76
C THR A 28 -10.77 -2.01 11.95
N TYR A 29 -10.60 -0.70 11.97
CA TYR A 29 -9.85 0.01 13.02
C TYR A 29 -10.71 0.90 13.94
N HIS A 30 -12.03 0.89 13.80
CA HIS A 30 -12.92 1.64 14.68
C HIS A 30 -12.96 1.04 16.09
N ASP A 31 -13.01 1.90 17.11
CA ASP A 31 -13.30 1.51 18.48
C ASP A 31 -14.83 1.46 18.72
N HIS A 32 -15.28 0.59 19.62
CA HIS A 32 -16.70 0.46 19.95
C HIS A 32 -17.11 1.51 20.98
N VAL A 33 -17.96 2.44 20.57
CA VAL A 33 -18.56 3.41 21.51
C VAL A 33 -19.38 2.63 22.55
N PRO A 34 -19.10 2.76 23.86
CA PRO A 34 -19.87 2.07 24.87
C PRO A 34 -21.33 2.54 24.82
N ALA A 35 -22.26 1.58 24.91
CA ALA A 35 -23.67 1.89 24.98
C ALA A 35 -23.92 2.88 26.13
N THR A 36 -24.62 3.98 25.85
CA THR A 36 -24.88 5.01 26.85
C THR A 36 -25.68 4.40 27.99
N VAL A 37 -25.04 4.22 29.15
CA VAL A 37 -25.74 3.79 30.36
C VAL A 37 -26.85 4.81 30.63
N PRO A 38 -28.13 4.40 30.67
CA PRO A 38 -29.21 5.35 30.84
C PRO A 38 -29.08 6.05 32.20
N PRO A 39 -29.51 7.32 32.32
CA PRO A 39 -29.30 8.10 33.53
C PRO A 39 -29.95 7.41 34.74
N PRO A 40 -29.28 7.46 35.93
CA PRO A 40 -29.78 6.82 37.14
C PRO A 40 -31.08 7.50 37.59
N GLY A 41 -32.21 6.89 37.23
CA GLY A 41 -33.56 7.46 37.39
C GLY A 41 -34.54 7.12 36.28
N SER A 42 -34.08 6.57 35.14
CA SER A 42 -34.95 6.21 34.00
C SER A 42 -35.88 5.00 34.21
N GLY A 43 -35.76 4.27 35.32
CA GLY A 43 -36.59 3.09 35.62
C GLY A 43 -36.30 1.85 34.76
N ILE A 44 -35.39 1.95 33.78
CA ILE A 44 -34.95 0.83 32.96
C ILE A 44 -33.92 0.04 33.78
N THR A 45 -34.37 -1.03 34.44
CA THR A 45 -33.49 -1.98 35.13
C THR A 45 -32.61 -2.69 34.12
N ASP A 46 -31.31 -2.74 34.38
CA ASP A 46 -30.34 -3.48 33.58
C ASP A 46 -30.78 -4.96 33.44
N SER A 47 -31.12 -5.37 32.22
CA SER A 47 -31.72 -6.67 31.92
C SER A 47 -30.68 -7.80 31.79
N MET A 48 -29.47 -7.59 32.31
CA MET A 48 -28.42 -8.61 32.48
C MET A 48 -28.53 -9.27 33.87
N PRO A 49 -29.14 -10.46 34.00
CA PRO A 49 -29.04 -11.21 35.25
C PRO A 49 -27.58 -11.59 35.49
N SER A 50 -27.04 -11.23 36.66
CA SER A 50 -25.68 -11.61 37.03
C SER A 50 -25.53 -13.13 37.00
N LEU A 51 -24.57 -13.61 36.20
CA LEU A 51 -24.44 -15.03 35.89
C LEU A 51 -24.10 -15.81 37.18
N ALA A 52 -25.13 -16.40 37.80
CA ALA A 52 -24.97 -17.19 39.02
C ALA A 52 -24.00 -18.36 38.73
N LYS A 53 -22.97 -18.49 39.56
CA LYS A 53 -21.94 -19.52 39.42
C LYS A 53 -22.58 -20.89 39.58
N ILE A 54 -22.86 -21.54 38.45
CA ILE A 54 -23.39 -22.90 38.36
C ILE A 54 -22.48 -23.80 39.20
N PRO A 55 -22.99 -24.52 40.21
CA PRO A 55 -22.19 -25.48 40.96
C PRO A 55 -21.63 -26.51 39.98
N ARG A 56 -20.29 -26.60 39.91
CA ARG A 56 -19.59 -27.58 39.07
C ARG A 56 -20.06 -28.97 39.47
N ASN A 57 -20.77 -29.64 38.57
CA ASN A 57 -21.37 -30.95 38.84
C ASN A 57 -20.29 -31.92 39.36
N GLN A 58 -20.40 -32.36 40.61
CA GLN A 58 -19.50 -33.37 41.15
C GLN A 58 -19.82 -34.71 40.47
N PRO A 59 -18.83 -35.43 39.89
CA PRO A 59 -19.07 -36.77 39.38
C PRO A 59 -19.19 -37.75 40.55
N SER A 60 -20.37 -37.78 41.18
CA SER A 60 -20.72 -38.82 42.14
C SER A 60 -21.17 -40.08 41.40
N ALA A 61 -20.58 -41.22 41.78
CA ALA A 61 -20.97 -42.57 41.41
C ALA A 61 -21.04 -42.90 39.90
N ALA A 62 -19.89 -43.25 39.32
CA ALA A 62 -19.89 -44.26 38.27
C ALA A 62 -20.26 -45.64 38.89
N PRO A 63 -21.25 -46.38 38.37
CA PRO A 63 -21.60 -47.69 38.90
C PRO A 63 -20.58 -48.74 38.43
N MET A 64 -19.87 -49.37 39.36
CA MET A 64 -19.03 -50.53 39.05
C MET A 64 -19.85 -51.83 39.14
N PRO A 65 -19.70 -52.76 38.18
CA PRO A 65 -20.14 -54.14 38.37
C PRO A 65 -19.09 -54.96 39.13
N ALA A 66 -19.53 -55.59 40.22
CA ALA A 66 -19.02 -56.80 40.89
C ALA A 66 -17.52 -57.18 40.74
N GLY A 67 -16.74 -57.01 41.81
CA GLY A 67 -15.44 -57.68 41.96
C GLY A 67 -14.73 -57.41 43.29
N ALA A 68 -14.52 -58.48 44.07
CA ALA A 68 -13.72 -58.56 45.31
C ALA A 68 -14.18 -57.75 46.54
N VAL A 69 -14.36 -58.48 47.65
CA VAL A 69 -14.83 -58.00 48.95
C VAL A 69 -13.64 -57.80 49.90
N ALA A 70 -13.67 -56.72 50.69
CA ALA A 70 -12.96 -56.50 51.96
C ALA A 70 -11.51 -57.00 52.15
N LYS A 71 -10.61 -56.06 52.46
CA LYS A 71 -9.86 -56.15 53.73
C LYS A 71 -9.44 -54.78 54.25
N GLN A 72 -9.39 -54.70 55.57
CA GLN A 72 -9.16 -53.52 56.39
C GLN A 72 -7.88 -53.74 57.22
N THR A 73 -7.25 -52.66 57.69
CA THR A 73 -6.24 -52.61 58.80
C THR A 73 -4.76 -52.94 58.48
N ALA A 74 -3.88 -52.44 59.37
CA ALA A 74 -2.40 -52.44 59.41
C ALA A 74 -1.71 -51.43 58.45
N GLU A 75 -1.02 -50.37 58.91
CA GLU A 75 0.28 -50.32 59.64
C GLU A 75 1.49 -50.63 58.70
N GLN A 76 2.67 -50.01 58.77
CA GLN A 76 3.30 -49.04 59.71
C GLN A 76 4.54 -48.38 59.06
N GLN A 77 5.01 -47.24 59.61
CA GLN A 77 6.41 -46.73 59.70
C GLN A 77 7.37 -46.65 58.47
N GLY A 78 8.24 -45.63 58.46
CA GLY A 78 9.67 -45.84 58.14
C GLY A 78 10.40 -44.91 57.15
N GLN A 79 11.02 -43.84 57.69
CA GLN A 79 12.38 -43.31 57.37
C GLN A 79 12.95 -43.21 55.92
N ALA A 80 13.28 -41.96 55.57
CA ALA A 80 14.61 -41.44 55.16
C ALA A 80 15.34 -41.87 53.85
N SER A 81 16.07 -40.89 53.30
CA SER A 81 16.85 -40.91 52.04
C SER A 81 18.14 -41.76 52.10
N PRO A 82 18.86 -41.91 50.95
CA PRO A 82 20.04 -41.05 50.77
C PRO A 82 20.28 -40.55 49.33
N SER A 83 21.34 -39.74 49.18
CA SER A 83 21.81 -39.07 47.95
C SER A 83 23.22 -39.56 47.51
N LEU A 84 23.78 -38.94 46.44
CA LEU A 84 25.10 -39.15 45.79
C LEU A 84 25.11 -40.25 44.70
N GLY A 85 25.79 -40.12 43.55
CA GLY A 85 26.59 -39.02 42.96
C GLY A 85 27.27 -39.47 41.63
N VAL A 86 28.16 -38.64 41.05
CA VAL A 86 29.05 -38.89 39.86
C VAL A 86 28.40 -38.86 38.45
N SER A 87 29.02 -38.42 37.34
CA SER A 87 29.86 -37.23 37.01
C SER A 87 30.28 -37.22 35.52
N GLY A 88 30.26 -36.04 34.85
CA GLY A 88 30.96 -35.74 33.58
C GLY A 88 30.35 -36.33 32.28
N ALA A 89 30.49 -35.76 31.07
CA ALA A 89 30.97 -34.44 30.56
C ALA A 89 30.43 -34.31 29.11
N GLY A 90 30.54 -33.24 28.29
CA GLY A 90 31.14 -31.89 28.31
C GLY A 90 31.11 -31.35 26.86
N GLY A 91 31.30 -30.08 26.49
CA GLY A 91 31.61 -28.83 27.22
C GLY A 91 31.68 -27.62 26.24
N ALA A 92 32.15 -26.46 26.73
CA ALA A 92 32.49 -25.20 26.01
C ALA A 92 31.37 -24.46 25.20
N GLY A 93 31.15 -23.15 25.34
CA GLY A 93 31.79 -22.13 26.19
C GLY A 93 30.90 -20.88 26.39
N GLY A 94 31.24 -20.01 27.37
CA GLY A 94 30.50 -18.79 27.74
C GLY A 94 31.10 -17.49 27.14
N GLY A 95 30.84 -16.29 27.66
CA GLY A 95 29.91 -15.84 28.72
C GLY A 95 28.72 -15.04 28.16
N GLU A 96 28.00 -14.20 28.92
CA GLU A 96 28.29 -13.54 30.19
C GLU A 96 27.02 -13.23 31.02
N THR A 97 27.19 -12.63 32.22
CA THR A 97 26.28 -12.80 33.37
C THR A 97 25.33 -11.63 33.65
N SER A 98 24.09 -11.92 34.09
CA SER A 98 23.49 -11.31 35.31
C SER A 98 22.15 -11.94 35.76
N THR A 99 22.19 -12.57 36.93
CA THR A 99 21.16 -12.69 37.99
C THR A 99 19.67 -12.39 37.72
N LEU A 100 18.81 -13.38 38.01
CA LEU A 100 17.41 -13.19 38.43
C LEU A 100 17.33 -12.47 39.80
N PRO A 101 16.21 -11.79 40.11
CA PRO A 101 15.20 -12.46 40.92
C PRO A 101 13.80 -12.50 40.27
N PRO A 102 12.92 -13.44 40.66
CA PRO A 102 11.55 -13.49 40.17
C PRO A 102 10.63 -12.56 40.97
N GLY A 103 9.70 -11.90 40.28
CA GLY A 103 8.52 -11.29 40.90
C GLY A 103 8.31 -9.80 40.63
N ALA A 104 7.59 -9.48 39.56
CA ALA A 104 6.68 -8.34 39.49
C ALA A 104 5.64 -8.58 38.39
N ASN A 105 4.39 -8.23 38.65
CA ASN A 105 3.28 -8.43 37.71
C ASN A 105 3.36 -7.52 36.48
N GLY A 106 2.67 -7.97 35.44
CA GLY A 106 2.54 -7.34 34.13
C GLY A 106 2.38 -5.81 34.10
N ALA A 107 3.16 -5.22 33.20
CA ALA A 107 2.80 -4.03 32.43
C ALA A 107 3.36 -4.23 31.02
N GLY A 108 2.50 -4.60 30.06
CA GLY A 108 2.91 -4.72 28.66
C GLY A 108 3.17 -3.33 28.09
N MET A 109 4.43 -3.02 27.78
CA MET A 109 4.76 -1.85 26.96
C MET A 109 4.15 -2.05 25.57
N PRO A 110 3.35 -1.11 25.04
CA PRO A 110 2.83 -1.21 23.69
C PRO A 110 3.99 -1.09 22.69
N SER A 111 4.18 -2.10 21.85
CA SER A 111 5.14 -2.04 20.75
C SER A 111 4.70 -0.97 19.75
N LEU A 112 5.49 0.09 19.59
CA LEU A 112 5.19 1.24 18.73
C LEU A 112 5.47 0.97 17.23
N ILE A 113 5.32 -0.27 16.79
CA ILE A 113 5.58 -0.70 15.39
C ILE A 113 4.24 -1.13 14.76
N PRO A 114 3.64 -0.31 13.87
CA PRO A 114 2.43 -0.70 13.15
C PRO A 114 2.76 -1.82 12.14
N GLY A 115 2.09 -2.97 12.26
CA GLY A 115 2.10 -4.03 11.24
C GLY A 115 2.71 -5.38 11.63
N GLN A 116 3.25 -5.55 12.84
CA GLN A 116 3.82 -6.84 13.29
C GLN A 116 2.80 -7.69 14.08
N GLY A 117 1.65 -7.97 13.48
CA GLY A 117 0.62 -8.89 14.02
C GLY A 117 0.64 -10.25 13.31
N ASP A 118 0.20 -11.30 14.00
CA ASP A 118 0.00 -12.64 13.41
C ASP A 118 -1.09 -12.58 12.33
N PRO A 119 -0.85 -12.97 11.06
CA PRO A 119 -1.77 -12.74 9.94
C PRO A 119 -3.14 -13.44 10.06
N ASN A 120 -3.33 -14.33 11.04
CA ASN A 120 -4.61 -14.98 11.34
C ASN A 120 -5.45 -14.25 12.40
N GLN A 121 -4.99 -13.14 12.97
CA GLN A 121 -5.68 -12.43 14.04
C GLN A 121 -6.26 -11.09 13.51
N PRO A 122 -7.50 -10.70 13.87
CA PRO A 122 -8.07 -9.44 13.40
C PRO A 122 -7.22 -8.25 13.88
N PRO A 123 -7.13 -7.17 13.08
CA PRO A 123 -6.36 -5.99 13.45
C PRO A 123 -6.90 -5.37 14.75
N VAL A 124 -5.99 -4.89 15.59
CA VAL A 124 -6.35 -4.18 16.83
C VAL A 124 -6.91 -2.79 16.47
N PRO A 125 -8.03 -2.35 17.08
CA PRO A 125 -8.56 -1.01 16.87
C PRO A 125 -7.54 0.11 17.15
N ASP A 126 -7.61 1.19 16.38
CA ASP A 126 -6.76 2.35 16.60
C ASP A 126 -7.29 3.20 17.77
N SER A 127 -6.38 3.86 18.51
CA SER A 127 -6.79 4.82 19.54
C SER A 127 -7.67 5.93 18.93
N PRO A 128 -8.69 6.45 19.65
CA PRO A 128 -9.68 7.34 19.06
C PRO A 128 -9.08 8.64 18.48
N GLN A 129 -7.99 9.15 19.06
CA GLN A 129 -7.28 10.32 18.52
C GLN A 129 -6.56 10.00 17.20
N LEU A 130 -5.91 8.83 17.12
CA LEU A 130 -5.24 8.37 15.89
C LEU A 130 -6.25 8.07 14.79
N PHE A 131 -7.35 7.38 15.11
CA PHE A 131 -8.42 7.06 14.18
C PHE A 131 -9.06 8.34 13.59
N LEU A 132 -9.37 9.34 14.41
CA LEU A 132 -9.89 10.64 13.95
C LEU A 132 -8.87 11.42 13.11
N TYR A 133 -7.57 11.33 13.44
CA TYR A 133 -6.51 11.93 12.63
C TYR A 133 -6.44 11.26 11.24
N ARG A 134 -6.38 9.92 11.19
CA ARG A 134 -6.35 9.14 9.95
C ARG A 134 -7.60 9.36 9.11
N GLN A 135 -8.79 9.36 9.71
CA GLN A 135 -10.04 9.68 9.02
C GLN A 135 -9.98 11.03 8.31
N LYS A 136 -9.39 12.06 8.94
CA LYS A 136 -9.20 13.39 8.34
C LYS A 136 -8.15 13.40 7.24
N GLU A 137 -7.04 12.68 7.39
CA GLU A 137 -6.04 12.53 6.32
C GLU A 137 -6.64 11.84 5.08
N LEU A 138 -7.35 10.73 5.28
CA LEU A 138 -7.99 9.97 4.21
C LEU A 138 -9.06 10.81 3.49
N ALA A 139 -9.89 11.55 4.23
CA ALA A 139 -10.85 12.48 3.64
C ALA A 139 -10.16 13.61 2.85
N ARG A 140 -9.03 14.12 3.34
CA ARG A 140 -8.26 15.16 2.65
C ARG A 140 -7.65 14.65 1.33
N ASP A 141 -7.10 13.43 1.32
CA ASP A 141 -6.52 12.84 0.11
C ASP A 141 -7.59 12.63 -0.98
N LEU A 142 -8.76 12.10 -0.60
CA LEU A 142 -9.91 11.97 -1.51
C LEU A 142 -10.35 13.31 -2.11
N ILE A 143 -10.41 14.39 -1.31
CA ILE A 143 -10.75 15.74 -1.80
C ILE A 143 -9.69 16.27 -2.77
N ILE A 144 -8.40 16.03 -2.50
CA ILE A 144 -7.31 16.46 -3.39
C ILE A 144 -7.35 15.66 -4.71
N LYS A 145 -7.70 14.38 -4.66
CA LYS A 145 -7.88 13.52 -5.84
C LYS A 145 -9.05 13.96 -6.70
N GLU A 146 -10.17 14.36 -6.10
CA GLU A 146 -11.31 14.91 -6.83
C GLU A 146 -10.92 16.22 -7.55
N GLN A 147 -10.26 17.16 -6.86
CA GLN A 147 -9.73 18.38 -7.48
C GLN A 147 -8.75 18.10 -8.62
N GLN A 148 -7.93 17.04 -8.49
CA GLN A 148 -7.05 16.60 -9.56
C GLN A 148 -7.85 16.09 -10.78
N ILE A 149 -8.96 15.36 -10.56
CA ILE A 149 -9.85 14.90 -11.63
C ILE A 149 -10.56 16.08 -12.30
N GLU A 150 -11.16 17.00 -11.54
CA GLU A 150 -11.77 18.23 -12.09
C GLU A 150 -10.77 19.04 -12.94
N TYR A 151 -9.54 19.20 -12.46
CA TYR A 151 -8.47 19.89 -13.19
C TYR A 151 -8.07 19.16 -14.48
N LEU A 152 -8.04 17.81 -14.48
CA LEU A 152 -7.78 17.02 -15.68
C LEU A 152 -8.94 17.13 -16.68
N ILE A 153 -10.19 17.07 -16.23
CA ILE A 153 -11.40 17.29 -17.06
C ILE A 153 -11.34 18.67 -17.72
N GLY A 154 -11.07 19.73 -16.93
CA GLY A 154 -10.96 21.10 -17.43
C GLY A 154 -9.78 21.33 -18.40
N ARG A 155 -8.85 20.38 -18.51
CA ARG A 155 -7.71 20.39 -19.45
C ARG A 155 -7.86 19.44 -20.63
N LEU A 156 -8.99 18.74 -20.78
CA LEU A 156 -9.23 17.88 -21.93
C LEU A 156 -9.27 18.70 -23.23
N PRO A 157 -8.43 18.37 -24.23
CA PRO A 157 -8.43 19.09 -25.50
C PRO A 157 -9.74 18.82 -26.24
N GLY A 158 -10.37 19.87 -26.78
CA GLY A 158 -11.66 19.77 -27.46
C GLY A 158 -12.88 19.66 -26.54
N ILE A 159 -12.72 19.78 -25.22
CA ILE A 159 -13.88 19.90 -24.31
C ILE A 159 -14.67 21.18 -24.64
N GLY A 160 -15.98 21.04 -24.82
CA GLY A 160 -16.88 22.16 -25.14
C GLY A 160 -16.97 22.58 -26.61
N SER A 161 -16.18 21.99 -27.53
CA SER A 161 -16.37 22.17 -28.98
C SER A 161 -17.22 21.03 -29.55
N SER A 162 -18.10 21.33 -30.50
CA SER A 162 -18.89 20.30 -31.20
C SER A 162 -18.04 19.47 -32.18
N GLU A 163 -18.48 18.24 -32.45
CA GLU A 163 -17.86 17.34 -33.45
C GLU A 163 -17.78 18.00 -34.83
N ALA A 164 -18.82 18.75 -35.24
CA ALA A 164 -18.85 19.46 -36.51
C ALA A 164 -17.80 20.59 -36.59
N GLU A 165 -17.56 21.32 -35.49
CA GLU A 165 -16.49 22.34 -35.43
C GLU A 165 -15.10 21.71 -35.44
N GLN A 166 -14.94 20.56 -34.76
CA GLN A 166 -13.69 19.79 -34.78
C GLN A 166 -13.40 19.26 -36.19
N GLU A 167 -14.39 18.68 -36.88
CA GLU A 167 -14.25 18.19 -38.25
C GLU A 167 -13.95 19.33 -39.23
N ALA A 168 -14.65 20.46 -39.11
CA ALA A 168 -14.39 21.65 -39.93
C ALA A 168 -12.94 22.14 -39.77
N ARG A 169 -12.45 22.22 -38.52
CA ARG A 169 -11.06 22.57 -38.20
C ARG A 169 -10.06 21.55 -38.76
N ILE A 170 -10.36 20.25 -38.72
CA ILE A 170 -9.49 19.22 -39.31
C ILE A 170 -9.39 19.42 -40.82
N ARG A 171 -10.51 19.61 -41.52
CA ARG A 171 -10.55 19.86 -42.97
C ARG A 171 -9.81 21.14 -43.37
N GLU A 172 -9.91 22.20 -42.56
CA GLU A 172 -9.15 23.44 -42.73
C GLU A 172 -7.64 23.19 -42.61
N LEU A 173 -7.20 22.58 -41.50
CA LEU A 173 -5.79 22.24 -41.25
C LEU A 173 -5.21 21.31 -42.32
N GLU A 174 -5.96 20.32 -42.81
CA GLU A 174 -5.54 19.49 -43.96
C GLU A 174 -5.28 20.33 -45.21
N SER A 175 -6.11 21.34 -45.47
CA SER A 175 -5.98 22.22 -46.63
C SER A 175 -4.75 23.15 -46.50
N GLU A 176 -4.44 23.62 -45.30
CA GLU A 176 -3.23 24.40 -45.00
C GLU A 176 -1.97 23.54 -45.13
N LEU A 177 -1.99 22.33 -44.56
CA LEU A 177 -0.86 21.41 -44.55
C LEU A 177 -0.45 21.04 -45.99
N ARG A 178 -1.43 20.76 -46.87
CA ARG A 178 -1.18 20.57 -48.32
C ARG A 178 -0.54 21.78 -48.99
N GLN A 179 -0.93 23.01 -48.63
CA GLN A 179 -0.33 24.23 -49.19
C GLN A 179 1.12 24.41 -48.70
N VAL A 180 1.37 24.18 -47.41
CA VAL A 180 2.71 24.22 -46.81
C VAL A 180 3.62 23.16 -47.44
N GLU A 181 3.13 21.95 -47.70
CA GLU A 181 3.87 20.90 -48.41
C GLU A 181 4.22 21.29 -49.84
N GLN A 182 3.27 21.83 -50.61
CA GLN A 182 3.56 22.34 -51.96
C GLN A 182 4.61 23.46 -51.95
N ALA A 183 4.55 24.38 -50.97
CA ALA A 183 5.53 25.45 -50.81
C ALA A 183 6.92 24.89 -50.43
N ARG A 184 6.96 23.90 -49.53
CA ARG A 184 8.19 23.16 -49.17
C ARG A 184 8.78 22.45 -50.38
N GLU A 185 7.96 21.81 -51.21
CA GLU A 185 8.42 21.12 -52.41
C GLU A 185 9.00 22.08 -53.45
N LYS A 186 8.33 23.23 -53.70
CA LYS A 186 8.83 24.29 -54.58
C LYS A 186 10.19 24.80 -54.11
N LYS A 187 10.33 25.14 -52.82
CA LYS A 187 11.61 25.57 -52.23
C LYS A 187 12.69 24.49 -52.32
N ALA A 188 12.36 23.22 -52.10
CA ALA A 188 13.30 22.11 -52.26
C ALA A 188 13.77 21.95 -53.72
N ARG A 189 12.88 22.11 -54.70
CA ARG A 189 13.22 22.11 -56.13
C ARG A 189 14.13 23.29 -56.50
N GLU A 190 13.92 24.48 -55.92
CA GLU A 190 14.77 25.65 -56.11
C GLU A 190 16.15 25.48 -55.48
N LEU A 191 16.23 25.03 -54.22
CA LEU A 191 17.48 24.70 -53.55
C LEU A 191 18.30 23.67 -54.36
N LYS A 192 17.65 22.64 -54.93
CA LYS A 192 18.31 21.67 -55.80
C LYS A 192 18.85 22.28 -57.10
N LYS A 193 18.19 23.31 -57.66
CA LYS A 193 18.70 24.07 -58.82
C LYS A 193 19.87 24.96 -58.45
N LEU A 194 19.81 25.66 -57.31
CA LEU A 194 20.90 26.51 -56.81
C LEU A 194 22.13 25.66 -56.45
N GLY A 195 21.94 24.51 -55.78
CA GLY A 195 23.00 23.56 -55.45
C GLY A 195 23.77 23.10 -56.70
N LYS A 196 23.06 22.68 -57.76
CA LYS A 196 23.68 22.31 -59.05
C LYS A 196 24.45 23.46 -59.72
N ARG A 197 23.98 24.70 -59.58
CA ARG A 197 24.71 25.88 -60.10
C ARG A 197 25.99 26.14 -59.31
N LEU A 198 25.92 26.02 -57.98
CA LEU A 198 27.08 26.18 -57.10
C LEU A 198 28.11 25.07 -57.37
N GLU A 199 27.69 23.81 -57.47
CA GLU A 199 28.51 22.65 -57.86
C GLU A 199 29.24 22.89 -59.20
N LEU A 200 28.54 23.39 -60.22
CA LEU A 200 29.16 23.73 -61.50
C LEU A 200 30.24 24.81 -61.37
N VAL A 201 29.95 25.91 -60.65
CA VAL A 201 30.91 26.99 -60.43
C VAL A 201 32.13 26.47 -59.65
N LEU A 202 31.91 25.72 -58.57
CA LEU A 202 32.98 25.16 -57.74
C LEU A 202 33.88 24.24 -58.57
N GLY A 203 33.30 23.36 -59.38
CA GLY A 203 34.03 22.50 -60.31
C GLY A 203 34.72 23.24 -61.47
N THR A 204 34.33 24.47 -61.81
CA THR A 204 35.12 25.32 -62.75
C THR A 204 36.29 26.00 -62.05
N VAL A 205 36.10 26.50 -60.82
CA VAL A 205 37.17 27.09 -59.99
C VAL A 205 38.23 26.05 -59.65
N GLU A 206 37.82 24.86 -59.25
CA GLU A 206 38.68 23.70 -58.98
C GLU A 206 39.58 23.36 -60.18
N ARG A 207 38.98 23.16 -61.36
CA ARG A 207 39.74 22.90 -62.61
C ARG A 207 40.68 24.06 -62.99
N GLY A 208 40.27 25.31 -62.75
CA GLY A 208 41.10 26.49 -62.96
C GLY A 208 42.31 26.58 -62.01
N ILE A 209 42.14 26.20 -60.75
CA ILE A 209 43.23 26.13 -59.76
C ILE A 209 44.22 25.02 -60.14
N TYR A 210 43.72 23.82 -60.45
CA TYR A 210 44.56 22.69 -60.84
C TYR A 210 45.31 22.93 -62.17
N SER A 211 44.72 23.63 -63.14
CA SER A 211 45.43 23.98 -64.38
C SER A 211 46.52 25.04 -64.15
N LYS A 212 46.25 26.05 -63.31
CA LYS A 212 47.20 27.12 -62.98
C LYS A 212 48.41 26.62 -62.18
N GLN A 213 48.23 25.65 -61.28
CA GLN A 213 49.35 25.02 -60.58
C GLN A 213 50.26 24.20 -61.51
N ARG A 214 49.70 23.60 -62.57
CA ARG A 214 50.46 22.81 -63.54
C ARG A 214 51.36 23.65 -64.44
N GLN A 215 50.92 24.84 -64.84
CA GLN A 215 51.71 25.79 -65.64
C GLN A 215 52.78 26.55 -64.83
N GLY A 216 52.89 26.32 -63.52
CA GLY A 216 53.90 26.93 -62.65
C GLY A 216 55.04 25.99 -62.25
N GLN A 217 55.16 24.82 -62.89
CA GLN A 217 56.19 23.81 -62.61
C GLN A 217 57.02 23.41 -63.85
N ASP A 218 56.73 24.01 -65.02
CA ASP A 218 57.56 23.98 -66.24
C ASP A 218 58.30 25.33 -66.39
#